data_AF-A0AA86SI73-F1
#
_entry.id   AF-A0AA86SI73-F1
#
_cell.length_a   1.000
_cell.length_b   1.000
_cell.length_c   1.000
_cell.angle_alpha   90.00
_cell.angle_beta   90.00
_cell.angle_gamma   90.00
#
_symmetry.space_group_name_H-M   'P 1'
#
loop_
_entity.id
_entity.type
_entity.pdbx_description
1 polymer ?
#
loop_
_entity_poly.entity_id
_entity_poly.type
_entity_poly.pdbx_seq_one_letter_code
_entity_poly.pdbx_strand_id
1 'polypeptide(L)'
;MALRTLSTAVFLTSVVLSVYMQRASSSEVNVTKAQPPISDQDLLEFVLNLEYLSAEYFLYGANGRGLNATAPQLTKGGPPPIGGRKANLDPFFQDISQFALINIGLLMYNFQVSATIESSGGENCTID
;
A
#
# COMPACT_ATOMS: atom_id res chain seq x y z
N MET A 1 30.93 37.95 -16.42
CA MET A 1 31.15 37.28 -15.11
C MET A 1 29.85 36.73 -14.51
N ALA A 2 28.75 37.49 -14.49
CA ALA A 2 27.48 37.10 -13.86
C ALA A 2 26.85 35.76 -14.34
N LEU A 3 26.97 35.41 -15.62
CA LEU A 3 26.42 34.16 -16.15
C LEU A 3 27.17 32.91 -15.65
N ARG A 4 28.49 33.03 -15.46
CA ARG A 4 29.33 31.95 -14.92
C ARG A 4 29.05 31.71 -13.44
N THR A 5 28.84 32.78 -12.67
CA THR A 5 28.49 32.71 -11.25
C THR A 5 27.10 32.14 -11.00
N LEU A 6 26.14 32.43 -11.88
CA LEU A 6 24.78 31.85 -11.80
C LEU A 6 24.80 30.35 -12.10
N SER A 7 25.54 29.94 -13.13
CA SER A 7 25.71 28.53 -13.50
C SER A 7 26.30 27.72 -12.34
N THR A 8 27.40 28.20 -11.74
CA THR A 8 28.02 27.53 -10.58
C THR A 8 27.10 27.45 -9.36
N ALA A 9 26.27 28.47 -9.11
CA ALA A 9 25.33 28.47 -7.99
C ALA A 9 24.22 27.41 -8.19
N VAL A 10 23.70 27.25 -9.41
CA VAL A 10 22.70 26.22 -9.73
C VAL A 10 23.28 24.81 -9.59
N PHE A 11 24.51 24.59 -10.05
CA PHE A 11 25.17 23.30 -9.89
C PHE A 11 25.40 22.96 -8.41
N LEU A 12 25.88 23.91 -7.60
CA LEU A 12 26.13 23.68 -6.17
C LEU A 12 24.83 23.41 -5.40
N THR A 13 23.77 24.18 -5.67
CA THR A 13 22.47 23.98 -5.01
C THR A 13 21.83 22.65 -5.38
N SER A 14 21.95 22.22 -6.65
CA SER A 14 21.50 20.90 -7.10
C SER A 14 22.23 19.77 -6.38
N VAL A 15 23.57 19.84 -6.30
CA VAL A 15 24.38 18.83 -5.59
C VAL A 15 24.03 18.77 -4.10
N VAL A 16 23.85 19.93 -3.45
CA VAL A 16 23.45 19.98 -2.04
C VAL A 16 22.06 19.37 -1.83
N LEU A 17 21.10 19.63 -2.72
CA LEU A 17 19.76 19.05 -2.66
C LEU A 17 19.79 17.54 -2.87
N SER A 18 20.59 17.04 -3.82
CA SER A 18 20.77 15.60 -4.03
C SER A 18 21.41 14.90 -2.82
N VAL A 19 22.39 15.53 -2.17
CA VAL A 19 23.00 15.00 -0.93
C VAL A 19 21.99 15.01 0.22
N TYR A 20 21.15 16.03 0.31
CA TYR A 20 20.10 16.12 1.33
C TYR A 20 19.04 15.00 1.16
N MET A 21 18.64 14.73 -0.07
CA MET A 21 17.72 13.63 -0.40
C MET A 21 18.34 12.26 -0.11
N GLN A 22 19.64 12.06 -0.38
CA GLN A 22 20.33 10.81 -0.06
C GLN A 22 20.34 10.51 1.44
N ARG A 23 20.46 11.54 2.29
CA ARG A 23 20.40 11.38 3.76
C ARG A 23 19.00 11.09 4.27
N ALA A 24 17.96 11.63 3.65
CA ALA A 24 16.58 11.27 4.01
C ALA A 24 16.29 9.78 3.79
N SER A 25 16.96 9.15 2.81
CA SER A 25 16.81 7.72 2.49
C SER A 25 17.72 6.79 3.31
N SER A 26 18.74 7.32 4.01
CA SER A 26 19.71 6.51 4.75
C SER A 26 19.45 6.58 6.25
N SER A 27 18.45 5.84 6.70
CA SER A 27 18.48 5.29 8.05
C SER A 27 19.30 4.01 7.99
N GLU A 28 20.52 4.02 8.53
CA GLU A 28 21.20 2.79 8.89
C GLU A 28 20.34 2.10 9.96
N VAL A 29 19.58 1.08 9.56
CA VAL A 29 18.94 0.17 10.50
C VAL A 29 20.08 -0.55 11.21
N ASN A 30 20.35 -0.15 12.45
CA ASN A 30 21.28 -0.85 13.32
C ASN A 30 20.65 -2.22 13.66
N VAL A 31 20.92 -3.22 12.81
CA VAL A 31 20.49 -4.63 12.98
C VAL A 31 21.31 -5.27 14.11
N THR A 32 21.16 -4.75 15.33
CA THR A 32 21.68 -5.39 16.55
C THR A 32 20.59 -5.71 17.57
N LYS A 33 19.31 -5.46 17.23
CA LYS A 33 18.19 -6.22 17.78
C LYS A 33 17.74 -7.19 16.69
N ALA A 34 17.96 -8.48 16.91
CA ALA A 34 17.25 -9.50 16.14
C ALA A 34 15.74 -9.27 16.36
N GLN A 35 15.07 -8.68 15.37
CA GLN A 35 13.62 -8.69 15.36
C GLN A 35 13.17 -10.15 15.33
N PRO A 36 12.15 -10.53 16.11
CA PRO A 36 11.55 -11.85 15.93
C PRO A 36 11.18 -12.03 14.46
N PRO A 37 11.36 -13.23 13.88
CA PRO A 37 10.98 -13.49 12.50
C PRO A 37 9.50 -13.13 12.33
N ILE A 38 9.20 -12.32 11.32
CA ILE A 38 7.83 -11.96 10.95
C ILE A 38 7.13 -13.25 10.51
N SER A 39 5.95 -13.54 11.07
CA SER A 39 5.16 -14.69 10.67
C SER A 39 4.57 -14.47 9.28
N ASP A 40 4.41 -15.54 8.50
CA ASP A 40 3.68 -15.50 7.22
C ASP A 40 2.26 -14.94 7.40
N GLN A 41 1.65 -15.19 8.57
CA GLN A 41 0.37 -14.61 8.95
C GLN A 41 0.45 -13.09 9.09
N ASP A 42 1.46 -12.57 9.80
CA ASP A 42 1.63 -11.12 9.99
C ASP A 42 1.83 -10.41 8.65
N LEU A 43 2.58 -11.04 7.74
CA LEU A 43 2.81 -10.53 6.39
C LEU A 43 1.51 -10.51 5.58
N LEU A 44 0.71 -11.57 5.66
CA LEU A 44 -0.56 -11.67 4.95
C LEU A 44 -1.59 -10.66 5.47
N GLU A 45 -1.69 -10.49 6.79
CA GLU A 45 -2.58 -9.49 7.40
C GLU A 45 -2.21 -8.06 6.96
N PHE A 46 -0.92 -7.76 6.83
CA PHE A 46 -0.47 -6.48 6.30
C PHE A 46 -0.89 -6.28 4.84
N VAL A 47 -0.68 -7.29 3.99
CA VAL A 47 -1.07 -7.24 2.56
C VAL A 47 -2.58 -7.08 2.41
N LEU A 48 -3.37 -7.84 3.16
CA LEU A 48 -4.84 -7.75 3.16
C LEU A 48 -5.32 -6.34 3.51
N ASN A 49 -4.73 -5.71 4.52
CA ASN A 49 -5.07 -4.34 4.91
C ASN A 49 -4.70 -3.32 3.82
N LEU A 50 -3.55 -3.49 3.15
CA LEU A 50 -3.14 -2.62 2.05
C LEU A 50 -4.06 -2.73 0.83
N GLU A 51 -4.45 -3.95 0.47
CA GLU A 51 -5.37 -4.20 -0.65
C GLU A 51 -6.77 -3.66 -0.33
N TYR A 52 -7.24 -3.85 0.90
CA TYR A 52 -8.50 -3.27 1.37
C TYR A 52 -8.48 -1.74 1.25
N LEU A 53 -7.42 -1.10 1.78
CA LEU A 53 -7.24 0.36 1.71
C LEU A 53 -7.22 0.85 0.26
N SER A 54 -6.47 0.17 -0.60
CA SER A 54 -6.33 0.54 -2.01
C SER A 54 -7.66 0.39 -2.76
N ALA A 55 -8.37 -0.71 -2.55
CA ALA A 55 -9.69 -0.93 -3.14
C ALA A 55 -10.69 0.15 -2.69
N GLU A 56 -10.77 0.44 -1.39
CA GLU A 56 -11.61 1.52 -0.85
C GLU A 56 -11.26 2.88 -1.47
N TYR A 57 -9.97 3.22 -1.52
CA TYR A 57 -9.50 4.48 -2.07
C TYR A 57 -9.92 4.68 -3.52
N PHE A 58 -9.67 3.69 -4.38
CA PHE A 58 -10.01 3.79 -5.81
C PHE A 58 -11.53 3.71 -6.05
N LEU A 59 -12.28 2.92 -5.28
CA LEU A 59 -13.74 2.86 -5.38
C LEU A 59 -14.40 4.18 -4.99
N TYR A 60 -13.98 4.80 -3.88
CA TYR A 60 -14.47 6.12 -3.52
C TYR A 60 -14.08 7.15 -4.57
N GLY A 61 -12.84 7.14 -5.06
CA GLY A 61 -12.39 8.05 -6.12
C GLY A 61 -13.23 7.93 -7.41
N ALA A 62 -13.51 6.71 -7.88
CA ALA A 62 -14.24 6.47 -9.12
C ALA A 62 -15.76 6.70 -8.97
N ASN A 63 -16.34 6.15 -7.90
CA ASN A 63 -17.79 5.92 -7.79
C ASN A 63 -18.43 6.60 -6.57
N GLY A 64 -17.63 7.13 -5.65
CA GLY A 64 -18.12 7.74 -4.40
C GLY A 64 -18.71 6.74 -3.40
N ARG A 65 -18.49 5.45 -3.61
CA ARG A 65 -18.94 4.35 -2.74
C ARG A 65 -17.78 3.39 -2.56
N GLY A 66 -17.70 2.76 -1.39
CA GLY A 66 -16.63 1.83 -1.02
C GLY A 66 -16.96 0.36 -1.26
N LEU A 67 -16.17 -0.52 -0.63
CA LEU A 67 -16.32 -1.97 -0.72
C LEU A 67 -17.69 -2.44 -0.20
N ASN A 68 -18.31 -1.73 0.74
CA ASN A 68 -19.64 -2.04 1.26
C ASN A 68 -20.71 -2.11 0.14
N ALA A 69 -20.52 -1.37 -0.95
CA ALA A 69 -21.44 -1.38 -2.09
C ALA A 69 -21.02 -2.34 -3.21
N THR A 70 -19.71 -2.59 -3.37
CA THR A 70 -19.17 -3.35 -4.52
C THR A 70 -18.89 -4.82 -4.19
N ALA A 71 -18.39 -5.11 -2.98
CA ALA A 71 -18.04 -6.44 -2.52
C ALA A 71 -18.33 -6.59 -1.01
N PRO A 72 -19.60 -6.51 -0.58
CA PRO A 72 -19.97 -6.48 0.84
C PRO A 72 -19.46 -7.70 1.62
N GLN A 73 -19.31 -8.85 0.97
CA GLN A 73 -18.76 -10.07 1.56
C GLN A 73 -17.32 -9.93 2.09
N LEU A 74 -16.55 -8.96 1.58
CA LEU A 74 -15.15 -8.73 1.98
C LEU A 74 -15.01 -7.76 3.17
N THR A 75 -16.08 -7.04 3.51
CA THR A 75 -16.03 -5.91 4.46
C THR A 75 -16.27 -6.30 5.91
N LYS A 76 -16.76 -7.53 6.15
CA LYS A 76 -17.10 -8.08 7.48
C LYS A 76 -17.96 -7.13 8.34
N GLY A 77 -18.67 -6.18 7.73
CA GLY A 77 -19.50 -5.19 8.42
C GLY A 77 -18.73 -4.02 9.07
N GLY A 78 -17.50 -3.75 8.66
CA GLY A 78 -16.72 -2.61 9.14
C GLY A 78 -17.36 -1.25 8.78
N PRO A 79 -17.08 -0.18 9.56
CA PRO A 79 -17.57 1.15 9.25
C PRO A 79 -16.95 1.67 7.95
N PRO A 80 -17.70 2.42 7.11
CA PRO A 80 -17.14 3.03 5.91
C PRO A 80 -16.10 4.10 6.28
N PRO A 81 -15.12 4.37 5.40
CA PRO A 81 -14.09 5.37 5.64
C PRO A 81 -14.71 6.77 5.74
N ILE A 82 -14.18 7.57 6.67
CA ILE A 82 -14.61 8.95 6.87
C ILE A 82 -13.96 9.83 5.81
N GLY A 83 -14.78 10.63 5.11
CA GLY A 83 -14.29 11.58 4.12
C GLY A 83 -14.13 11.04 2.70
N GLY A 84 -14.41 9.75 2.47
CA GLY A 84 -14.44 9.18 1.12
C GLY A 84 -15.47 9.89 0.22
N ARG A 85 -15.02 10.37 -0.95
CA ARG A 85 -15.87 11.08 -1.93
C ARG A 85 -15.44 10.75 -3.35
N LYS A 86 -16.40 10.83 -4.28
CA LYS A 86 -16.12 10.76 -5.71
C LYS A 86 -15.18 11.89 -6.12
N ALA A 87 -14.10 11.52 -6.79
CA ALA A 87 -13.14 12.47 -7.34
C ALA A 87 -13.71 13.14 -8.60
N ASN A 88 -13.35 14.40 -8.80
CA ASN A 88 -13.67 15.13 -10.02
C ASN A 88 -12.60 14.82 -11.07
N LEU A 89 -12.73 13.67 -11.73
CA LEU A 89 -11.74 13.17 -12.70
C LEU A 89 -12.07 13.66 -14.11
N ASP A 90 -11.02 13.96 -14.87
CA ASP A 90 -11.12 14.18 -16.32
C ASP A 90 -11.62 12.89 -17.01
N PRO A 91 -12.39 12.98 -18.12
CA PRO A 91 -12.83 11.81 -18.88
C PRO A 91 -11.71 10.82 -19.23
N PHE A 92 -10.47 11.29 -19.42
CA PHE A 92 -9.32 10.43 -19.67
C PHE A 92 -8.95 9.53 -18.47
N PHE A 93 -9.12 10.02 -17.24
CA PHE A 93 -8.80 9.30 -16.00
C PHE A 93 -10.03 8.69 -15.33
N GLN A 94 -11.18 8.64 -16.02
CA GLN A 94 -12.41 8.15 -15.42
C GLN A 94 -12.35 6.65 -15.06
N ASP A 95 -11.41 5.90 -15.65
CA ASP A 95 -11.29 4.46 -15.50
C ASP A 95 -10.36 4.01 -14.34
N ILE A 96 -10.13 4.87 -13.34
CA ILE A 96 -9.39 4.44 -12.13
C ILE A 96 -10.09 3.31 -11.36
N SER A 97 -11.34 2.99 -11.70
CA SER A 97 -12.04 1.79 -11.21
C SER A 97 -11.31 0.49 -11.54
N GLN A 98 -10.50 0.44 -12.60
CA GLN A 98 -9.69 -0.75 -12.90
C GLN A 98 -8.73 -1.09 -11.75
N PHE A 99 -8.11 -0.07 -11.13
CA PHE A 99 -7.23 -0.28 -9.99
C PHE A 99 -8.00 -0.83 -8.79
N ALA A 100 -9.23 -0.35 -8.54
CA ALA A 100 -10.09 -0.94 -7.52
C ALA A 100 -10.36 -2.42 -7.80
N LEU A 101 -10.74 -2.77 -9.03
CA LEU A 101 -11.07 -4.15 -9.40
C LEU A 101 -9.88 -5.11 -9.22
N ILE A 102 -8.68 -4.68 -9.58
CA ILE A 102 -7.46 -5.50 -9.38
C ILE A 102 -7.23 -5.74 -7.88
N ASN A 103 -7.33 -4.70 -7.05
CA ASN A 103 -7.17 -4.84 -5.60
C ASN A 103 -8.27 -5.71 -4.97
N ILE A 104 -9.51 -5.65 -5.46
CA ILE A 104 -10.59 -6.55 -5.01
C ILE A 104 -10.26 -8.01 -5.36
N GLY A 105 -9.77 -8.26 -6.58
CA GLY A 105 -9.37 -9.61 -7.00
C GLY A 105 -8.23 -10.17 -6.14
N LEU A 106 -7.22 -9.35 -5.87
CA LEU A 106 -6.14 -9.70 -4.96
C LEU A 106 -6.64 -9.97 -3.53
N LEU A 107 -7.51 -9.09 -3.00
CA LEU A 107 -8.10 -9.24 -1.69
C LEU A 107 -8.87 -10.56 -1.56
N MET A 108 -9.64 -10.95 -2.60
CA MET A 108 -10.33 -12.24 -2.64
C MET A 108 -9.36 -13.42 -2.63
N TYR A 109 -8.28 -13.35 -3.41
CA TYR A 109 -7.27 -14.39 -3.47
C TYR A 109 -6.55 -14.56 -2.12
N ASN A 110 -6.07 -13.46 -1.53
CA ASN A 110 -5.36 -13.49 -0.25
C ASN A 110 -6.28 -13.89 0.91
N PHE A 111 -7.58 -13.60 0.85
CA PHE A 111 -8.55 -14.09 1.83
C PHE A 111 -8.64 -15.62 1.82
N GLN A 112 -8.60 -16.23 0.63
CA GLN A 112 -8.56 -17.68 0.50
C GLN A 112 -7.26 -18.26 1.06
N VAL A 113 -6.12 -17.61 0.79
CA VAL A 113 -4.81 -18.03 1.34
C VAL A 113 -4.83 -17.95 2.87
N SER A 114 -5.41 -16.90 3.45
CA SER A 114 -5.54 -16.75 4.90
C SER A 114 -6.28 -17.93 5.53
N ALA A 115 -7.39 -18.35 4.92
CA ALA A 115 -8.15 -19.51 5.38
C ALA A 115 -7.33 -20.81 5.35
N THR A 116 -6.40 -20.95 4.40
CA THR A 116 -5.52 -22.13 4.31
C THR A 116 -4.38 -22.12 5.33
N ILE A 117 -3.81 -20.95 5.62
CA ILE A 117 -2.77 -20.80 6.66
C ILE A 117 -3.38 -21.08 8.04
N GLU A 118 -4.58 -20.56 8.31
CA GLU A 118 -5.33 -20.85 9.54
C GLU A 118 -5.61 -22.35 9.71
N SER A 119 -5.92 -23.09 8.63
CA SER A 119 -6.12 -24.55 8.73
C SER A 119 -4.80 -25.32 8.93
N SER A 120 -3.68 -24.80 8.43
CA SER A 120 -2.36 -25.44 8.53
C SER A 120 -1.66 -25.20 9.87
N GLY A 121 -2.01 -24.13 10.59
CA GLY A 121 -1.41 -23.78 11.89
C GLY A 121 -1.71 -24.74 13.03
N GLY A 122 -2.53 -25.78 12.80
CA GLY A 122 -2.86 -26.83 13.77
C GLY A 122 -2.10 -28.16 13.58
N GLU A 123 -1.41 -28.36 12.46
CA GLU A 123 -0.60 -29.56 12.26
C GLU A 123 0.83 -29.29 12.73
N ASN A 124 1.07 -29.59 14.01
CA ASN A 124 2.42 -29.81 14.51
C ASN A 124 2.98 -30.99 13.71
N CYS A 125 3.76 -30.70 12.68
CA CYS A 125 4.46 -31.68 11.87
C CYS A 125 5.47 -32.38 12.76
N THR A 126 5.03 -33.41 13.49
CA THR A 126 5.89 -34.38 14.12
C THR A 126 6.45 -35.23 12.99
N ILE A 127 7.72 -34.96 12.66
CA ILE A 127 8.53 -35.87 11.87
C ILE A 127 8.77 -37.10 12.75
N ASP A 128 8.00 -38.16 12.50
CA ASP A 128 8.34 -39.53 12.90
C ASP A 128 9.44 -40.09 11.99
#